data_AF-A0A969VEB2-F1
#
_entry.id   AF-A0A969VEB2-F1
#
_cell.length_a   1.000
_cell.length_b   1.000
_cell.length_c   1.000
_cell.angle_alpha   90.00
_cell.angle_beta   90.00
_cell.angle_gamma   90.00
#
_symmetry.space_group_name_H-M   'P 1'
#
loop_
_entity.id
_entity.type
_entity.pdbx_description
1 polymer ?
#
loop_
_entity_poly.entity_id
_entity_poly.type
_entity_poly.pdbx_seq_one_letter_code
_entity_poly.pdbx_strand_id
1 'polypeptide(L)'
;MIEQWVRQELEKTELGDPRRTNRFMKIVSNLSNKPESSVPEASGTWAETKATYDFWDSPYVKPAQLRKGHVDATRDGVSRTASHHDC
;
A
#
# COMPACT_ATOMS: atom_id res chain seq x y z
N MET A 1 10.57 -7.11 1.38
CA MET A 1 9.71 -8.05 0.62
C MET A 1 8.31 -7.44 0.58
N ILE A 2 7.47 -7.73 -0.43
CA ILE A 2 6.06 -7.28 -0.38
C ILE A 2 5.27 -8.38 0.32
N GLU A 3 4.64 -8.05 1.43
CA GLU A 3 3.82 -8.98 2.21
C GLU A 3 2.57 -9.41 1.43
N GLN A 4 2.15 -10.67 1.61
CA GLN A 4 1.03 -11.22 0.83
C GLN A 4 -0.29 -10.50 1.12
N TRP A 5 -0.54 -10.13 2.37
CA TRP A 5 -1.74 -9.38 2.74
C TRP A 5 -1.76 -7.99 2.08
N VAL A 6 -0.60 -7.33 1.93
CA VAL A 6 -0.50 -6.03 1.25
C VAL A 6 -0.82 -6.15 -0.23
N ARG A 7 -0.41 -7.26 -0.87
CA ARG A 7 -0.77 -7.53 -2.27
C ARG A 7 -2.29 -7.63 -2.42
N GLN A 8 -2.93 -8.43 -1.56
CA GLN A 8 -4.38 -8.63 -1.58
C GLN A 8 -5.13 -7.32 -1.32
N GLU A 9 -4.69 -6.55 -0.31
CA GLU A 9 -5.32 -5.30 0.08
C GLU A 9 -5.19 -4.21 -0.99
N LEU A 10 -4.07 -4.16 -1.72
CA LEU A 10 -3.75 -3.07 -2.64
C LEU A 10 -3.80 -3.47 -4.11
N GLU A 11 -4.22 -4.69 -4.45
CA GLU A 11 -4.26 -5.20 -5.84
C GLU A 11 -5.08 -4.31 -6.77
N LYS A 12 -6.13 -3.66 -6.23
CA LYS A 12 -7.05 -2.79 -6.96
C LYS A 12 -6.55 -1.34 -7.07
N THR A 13 -5.35 -1.04 -6.56
CA THR A 13 -4.81 0.31 -6.60
C THR A 13 -4.23 0.64 -7.97
N GLU A 14 -4.92 1.50 -8.71
CA GLU A 14 -4.48 1.96 -10.03
C GLU A 14 -3.77 3.32 -9.96
N LEU A 15 -2.44 3.31 -10.09
CA LEU A 15 -1.59 4.52 -10.10
C LEU A 15 -1.09 4.90 -11.51
N GLY A 16 -1.69 4.32 -12.56
CA GLY A 16 -1.35 4.57 -13.96
C GLY A 16 -0.01 3.99 -14.45
N ASP A 17 0.83 3.46 -13.55
CA ASP A 17 2.06 2.74 -13.87
C ASP A 17 2.24 1.58 -12.88
N PRO A 18 2.37 0.32 -13.34
CA PRO A 18 2.58 -0.84 -12.47
C PRO A 18 3.78 -0.71 -11.53
N ARG A 19 4.81 0.06 -11.90
CA ARG A 19 5.98 0.33 -11.05
C ARG A 19 5.61 1.18 -9.84
N ARG A 20 4.66 2.11 -9.98
CA ARG A 20 4.16 2.94 -8.87
C ARG A 20 3.32 2.10 -7.91
N THR A 21 2.44 1.25 -8.43
CA THR A 21 1.65 0.33 -7.59
C THR A 21 2.56 -0.64 -6.83
N ASN A 22 3.57 -1.22 -7.48
CA ASN A 22 4.56 -2.07 -6.81
C ASN A 22 5.35 -1.32 -5.72
N ARG A 23 5.74 -0.07 -5.99
CA ARG A 23 6.42 0.76 -5.00
C ARG A 23 5.52 1.06 -3.80
N PHE A 24 4.26 1.39 -4.05
CA PHE A 24 3.28 1.62 -2.99
C PHE A 24 3.13 0.40 -2.08
N MET A 25 2.96 -0.80 -2.66
CA MET A 25 2.89 -2.04 -1.90
C MET A 25 4.17 -2.29 -1.08
N LYS A 26 5.35 -1.96 -1.61
CA LYS A 26 6.61 -2.11 -0.88
C LYS A 26 6.72 -1.13 0.29
N ILE A 27 6.31 0.12 0.10
CA ILE A 27 6.27 1.14 1.17
C ILE A 27 5.33 0.68 2.29
N VAL A 28 4.11 0.25 1.95
CA VAL A 28 3.12 -0.22 2.94
C VAL A 28 3.65 -1.46 3.68
N SER A 29 4.26 -2.41 2.98
CA SER A 29 4.87 -3.60 3.61
C SER A 29 5.95 -3.21 4.61
N ASN A 30 6.86 -2.31 4.23
CA ASN A 30 7.95 -1.87 5.10
C ASN A 30 7.44 -1.14 6.35
N LEU A 31 6.49 -0.22 6.18
CA LEU A 31 5.92 0.55 7.29
C LEU A 31 5.06 -0.32 8.21
N SER A 32 4.33 -1.29 7.67
CA SER A 32 3.50 -2.18 8.48
C SER A 32 4.32 -3.18 9.29
N ASN A 33 5.49 -3.58 8.78
CA ASN A 33 6.41 -4.46 9.51
C ASN A 33 7.15 -3.72 10.65
N LYS A 34 7.22 -2.39 10.61
CA LYS A 34 7.88 -1.56 11.61
C LYS A 34 7.10 -0.27 11.87
N PRO A 35 5.90 -0.36 12.48
CA PRO A 35 4.99 0.79 12.61
C PRO A 35 5.54 1.91 13.50
N GLU A 36 6.43 1.60 14.43
CA GLU A 36 7.06 2.58 15.34
C GLU A 36 8.33 3.21 14.76
N SER A 37 8.88 2.63 13.68
CA SER A 37 10.10 3.11 13.06
C SER A 37 9.86 4.35 12.20
N SER A 38 10.91 5.17 12.11
CA SER A 38 10.92 6.27 11.12
C SER A 38 10.91 5.73 9.68
N VAL A 39 10.50 6.56 8.72
CA VAL A 39 10.47 6.18 7.28
C VAL A 39 11.86 5.69 6.78
N PRO A 40 12.99 6.36 7.11
CA PRO A 40 14.31 5.85 6.71
C PRO A 40 14.63 4.48 7.31
N GLU A 41 14.28 4.26 8.58
CA GLU A 41 14.55 3.02 9.30
C GLU A 41 13.69 1.84 8.80
N ALA A 42 12.42 2.12 8.46
CA ALA A 42 11.52 1.16 7.82
C ALA A 42 11.97 0.83 6.38
N SER A 43 12.48 1.82 5.65
CA SER A 43 12.95 1.66 4.27
C SER A 43 14.26 0.86 4.15
N GLY A 44 15.09 0.85 5.20
CA GLY A 44 16.28 -0.01 5.34
C GLY A 44 17.52 0.41 4.53
N THR A 45 17.36 1.13 3.42
CA THR A 45 18.49 1.70 2.66
C THR A 45 18.23 3.15 2.25
N TRP A 46 19.29 3.90 1.97
CA TRP A 46 19.16 5.27 1.46
C TRP A 46 18.39 5.33 0.14
N ALA A 47 18.66 4.40 -0.78
CA ALA A 47 17.98 4.35 -2.07
C ALA A 47 16.47 4.14 -1.91
N GLU A 48 16.05 3.24 -1.01
CA GLU A 48 14.63 2.98 -0.71
C GLU A 48 13.98 4.15 0.06
N THR A 49 14.74 4.82 0.93
CA THR A 49 14.28 6.02 1.65
C THR A 49 13.96 7.14 0.66
N LYS A 50 14.92 7.46 -0.22
CA LYS A 50 14.74 8.47 -1.26
C LYS A 50 13.58 8.10 -2.18
N ALA A 51 13.52 6.84 -2.59
CA ALA A 51 12.44 6.30 -3.41
C ALA A 51 11.05 6.48 -2.79
N THR A 52 10.93 6.43 -1.47
CA THR A 52 9.68 6.64 -0.73
C THR A 52 9.27 8.11 -0.75
N TYR A 53 10.21 9.02 -0.48
CA TYR A 53 9.93 10.46 -0.55
C TYR A 53 9.63 10.91 -1.98
N ASP A 54 10.39 10.47 -2.99
CA ASP A 54 10.13 10.75 -4.40
C ASP A 54 8.75 10.23 -4.85
N PHE A 55 8.27 9.13 -4.25
CA PHE A 55 6.95 8.58 -4.52
C PHE A 55 5.83 9.49 -3.97
N TRP A 56 5.99 10.01 -2.75
CA TRP A 56 5.02 10.93 -2.15
C TRP A 56 5.03 12.32 -2.77
N ASP A 57 6.19 12.79 -3.25
CA ASP A 57 6.33 14.06 -3.95
C ASP A 57 5.90 13.97 -5.43
N SER A 58 5.65 12.76 -5.94
CA SER A 58 5.33 12.55 -7.35
C SER A 58 4.01 13.26 -7.73
N PRO A 59 3.99 14.12 -8.76
CA PRO A 59 2.76 14.78 -9.20
C PRO A 59 1.73 13.79 -9.77
N TYR A 60 2.17 12.58 -10.11
CA TYR A 60 1.35 11.53 -10.68
C TYR A 60 0.69 10.60 -9.66
N VAL A 61 1.06 10.71 -8.38
CA VAL A 61 0.48 9.92 -7.29
C VAL A 61 -0.38 10.86 -6.46
N LYS A 62 -1.70 10.72 -6.53
CA LYS A 62 -2.61 11.53 -5.71
C LYS A 62 -3.03 10.78 -4.45
N PRO A 63 -3.07 11.43 -3.27
CA PRO A 63 -3.53 10.80 -2.03
C PRO A 63 -4.92 10.15 -2.13
N ALA A 64 -5.80 10.71 -2.97
CA ALA A 64 -7.13 10.14 -3.22
C ALA A 64 -7.07 8.76 -3.89
N GLN A 65 -6.11 8.54 -4.81
CA GLN A 65 -5.94 7.23 -5.48
C GLN A 65 -5.42 6.18 -4.51
N LEU A 66 -4.53 6.57 -3.58
CA LEU A 66 -4.02 5.67 -2.54
C LEU A 66 -5.13 5.22 -1.59
N ARG A 67 -5.97 6.15 -1.12
CA ARG A 67 -7.11 5.80 -0.26
C ARG A 67 -8.15 4.96 -0.97
N LYS A 68 -8.40 5.22 -2.26
CA LYS A 68 -9.40 4.48 -3.03
C LYS A 68 -9.11 2.98 -3.03
N GLY A 69 -7.86 2.58 -3.31
CA GLY A 69 -7.47 1.17 -3.31
C GLY A 69 -7.74 0.47 -1.97
N HIS A 70 -7.38 1.11 -0.86
CA HIS A 70 -7.62 0.59 0.48
C HIS A 70 -9.12 0.51 0.84
N VAL A 71 -9.90 1.54 0.50
CA VAL A 71 -11.35 1.57 0.75
C VAL A 71 -12.08 0.50 -0.05
N ASP A 72 -11.70 0.31 -1.31
CA ASP A 72 -12.32 -0.69 -2.19
C ASP A 72 -12.05 -2.10 -1.65
N ALA A 73 -10.82 -2.42 -1.24
CA ALA A 73 -10.49 -3.70 -0.60
C ALA A 73 -11.22 -3.91 0.73
N THR A 74 -11.36 -2.87 1.54
CA THR A 74 -12.14 -2.93 2.80
C THR A 74 -13.61 -3.24 2.52
N ARG A 75 -14.22 -2.60 1.51
CA ARG A 75 -15.63 -2.86 1.13
C ARG A 75 -15.86 -4.29 0.67
N ASP A 76 -14.93 -4.83 -0.11
CA ASP A 76 -14.99 -6.22 -0.55
C ASP A 76 -14.80 -7.19 0.62
N GLY A 77 -13.92 -6.84 1.56
CA GLY A 77 -13.69 -7.59 2.80
C GLY A 77 -14.93 -7.67 3.68
N VAL A 78 -15.63 -6.55 3.89
CA VAL A 78 -16.89 -6.48 4.67
C VAL A 78 -18.00 -7.29 4.01
N SER A 79 -18.10 -7.25 2.68
CA SER A 79 -19.06 -8.07 1.94
C SER A 79 -18.76 -9.57 2.10
N ARG A 80 -17.48 -9.95 2.17
CA ARG A 80 -17.02 -11.33 2.34
C ARG A 80 -17.24 -11.87 3.76
N THR A 81 -17.05 -11.06 4.80
CA THR A 81 -17.33 -11.46 6.18
C THR A 81 -18.83 -11.49 6.48
N ALA A 82 -19.62 -10.60 5.89
CA ALA A 82 -21.08 -10.65 5.99
C ALA A 82 -21.62 -11.99 5.47
N SER A 83 -21.15 -12.46 4.31
CA SER A 83 -21.56 -13.76 3.74
C SER A 83 -21.10 -14.99 4.55
N HIS A 84 -20.15 -14.86 5.47
CA HIS A 84 -19.70 -15.95 6.35
C HIS A 84 -20.50 -16.04 7.66
N HIS A 85 -21.22 -14.96 8.04
CA HIS A 85 -22.02 -14.93 9.25
C HIS A 85 -23.49 -15.34 9.01
N ASP A 86 -23.89 -15.49 7.74
CA ASP A 86 -25.22 -15.92 7.30
C ASP A 86 -25.27 -17.44 6.93
N CYS A 87 -24.32 -18.25 7.39
CA CYS A 87 -24.26 -19.71 7.18
C CYS A 87 -24.28 -20.46 8.52
#